data_AF-A0A975H861-F1
#
_entry.id   AF-A0A975H861-F1
#
_cell.length_a   1.000
_cell.length_b   1.000
_cell.length_c   1.000
_cell.angle_alpha   90.00
_cell.angle_beta   90.00
_cell.angle_gamma   90.00
#
_symmetry.space_group_name_H-M   'P 1'
#
loop_
_entity.id
_entity.type
_entity.pdbx_description
1 polymer ?
#
loop_
_entity_poly.entity_id
_entity_poly.type
_entity_poly.pdbx_seq_one_letter_code
_entity_poly.pdbx_strand_id
1 'polypeptide(L)'
;MKKLLPVLIILIFIATSCKKKTDSENENVTELIETKIDTEKTQIVEKKREKVIPEYSTVEKPKISKADYLNFFKDVLRTDGMIVNKPIKIFPMESKYWNADLMRLTEKDKDSSLSELIDKNDISFIYEQTELQKGIVLKPKNIPRKKIERKYLDDLLEKVDLETYWNEIYKMGSGYYSIELPLFSIDKKIAFFRYSYSCGSLCANSGTYIYKKINGKWEWIGGIGPEIVS
;
A
#
# COMPACT_ATOMS: atom_id res chain seq x y z
N MET A 1 19.62 -68.86 11.30
CA MET A 1 20.51 -67.94 10.55
C MET A 1 20.07 -66.51 10.82
N LYS A 2 21.04 -65.64 11.21
CA LYS A 2 21.01 -64.16 11.34
C LYS A 2 20.15 -63.62 12.50
N LYS A 3 20.72 -63.17 13.63
CA LYS A 3 21.44 -61.88 13.92
C LYS A 3 20.51 -60.66 13.74
N LEU A 4 20.37 -59.65 14.60
CA LEU A 4 21.07 -59.15 15.80
C LEU A 4 20.11 -58.16 16.53
N LEU A 5 20.30 -57.99 17.84
CA LEU A 5 19.65 -57.05 18.78
C LEU A 5 20.30 -55.62 18.67
N PRO A 6 20.04 -54.62 19.56
CA PRO A 6 18.95 -53.62 19.60
C PRO A 6 19.42 -52.13 19.63
N VAL A 7 18.44 -51.22 19.74
CA VAL A 7 18.35 -50.04 20.65
C VAL A 7 19.67 -49.57 21.26
N LEU A 8 20.08 -48.31 20.99
CA LEU A 8 20.59 -47.41 22.03
C LEU A 8 20.72 -45.94 21.55
N ILE A 9 20.36 -45.04 22.48
CA ILE A 9 20.94 -43.73 22.86
C ILE A 9 20.39 -42.38 22.35
N ILE A 10 19.99 -41.60 23.38
CA ILE A 10 20.03 -40.13 23.62
C ILE A 10 18.83 -39.27 23.22
N LEU A 11 17.73 -39.49 23.93
CA LEU A 11 17.12 -38.41 24.72
C LEU A 11 17.98 -38.21 25.97
N ILE A 12 18.32 -36.98 26.36
CA ILE A 12 18.33 -36.38 27.72
C ILE A 12 18.99 -34.98 27.60
N PHE A 13 18.27 -33.94 28.05
CA PHE A 13 18.69 -32.87 28.99
C PHE A 13 17.90 -31.57 28.74
N ILE A 14 16.63 -31.58 29.14
CA ILE A 14 15.93 -30.38 29.63
C ILE A 14 15.82 -30.57 31.13
N ALA A 15 16.57 -29.78 31.90
CA ALA A 15 16.20 -29.21 33.20
C ALA A 15 17.46 -28.77 33.95
N THR A 16 17.56 -27.47 34.23
CA THR A 16 17.90 -26.83 35.52
C THR A 16 18.12 -25.35 35.24
N SER A 17 17.79 -24.36 36.06
CA SER A 17 16.93 -24.20 37.24
C SER A 17 17.08 -22.73 37.66
N CYS A 18 16.08 -22.19 38.36
CA CYS A 18 16.15 -21.04 39.29
C CYS A 18 16.33 -19.58 38.80
N LYS A 19 15.20 -18.87 38.94
CA LYS A 19 15.03 -17.46 39.38
C LYS A 19 16.03 -17.00 40.46
N LYS A 20 16.49 -15.73 40.40
CA LYS A 20 16.04 -14.56 41.22
C LYS A 20 16.93 -13.31 41.04
N LYS A 21 16.26 -12.12 40.97
CA LYS A 21 16.53 -10.78 41.58
C LYS A 21 17.96 -10.17 41.46
N THR A 22 18.23 -8.87 41.29
CA THR A 22 17.52 -7.58 41.57
C THR A 22 18.31 -6.43 40.90
N ASP A 23 17.63 -5.31 40.67
CA ASP A 23 18.04 -3.89 40.51
C ASP A 23 19.52 -3.47 40.67
N SER A 24 20.01 -2.59 39.77
CA SER A 24 20.54 -1.25 40.13
C SER A 24 20.92 -0.41 38.90
N GLU A 25 20.38 0.82 38.89
CA GLU A 25 20.97 2.13 38.58
C GLU A 25 22.16 2.33 37.62
N ASN A 26 21.97 3.39 36.81
CA ASN A 26 22.94 4.27 36.15
C ASN A 26 24.39 4.20 36.65
N GLU A 27 25.33 4.10 35.71
CA GLU A 27 26.48 5.00 35.67
C GLU A 27 27.12 5.05 34.28
N ASN A 28 27.31 6.27 33.79
CA ASN A 28 28.11 6.57 32.61
C ASN A 28 29.57 6.22 32.92
N VAL A 29 30.15 5.26 32.21
CA VAL A 29 31.60 5.08 32.16
C VAL A 29 32.08 5.32 30.74
N THR A 30 32.73 6.47 30.58
CA THR A 30 33.51 6.80 29.38
C THR A 30 34.82 6.03 29.50
N GLU A 31 34.94 4.88 28.82
CA GLU A 31 36.21 4.15 28.78
C GLU A 31 37.02 4.63 27.57
N LEU A 32 38.07 5.40 27.87
CA LEU A 32 39.16 5.73 26.96
C LEU A 32 39.94 4.46 26.64
N ILE A 33 39.77 3.91 25.44
CA ILE A 33 40.72 2.95 24.87
C ILE A 33 41.62 3.72 23.91
N GLU A 34 42.79 4.12 24.40
CA GLU A 34 43.93 4.39 23.53
C GLU A 34 44.46 3.06 23.00
N THR A 35 44.35 2.85 21.69
CA THR A 35 45.26 1.96 20.96
C THR A 35 45.67 2.64 19.66
N LYS A 36 46.92 3.13 19.64
CA LYS A 36 47.63 3.45 18.40
C LYS A 36 48.02 2.15 17.71
N ILE A 37 47.41 1.84 16.57
CA ILE A 37 48.09 1.14 15.47
C ILE A 37 47.61 1.79 14.16
N ASP A 38 48.59 2.26 13.41
CA ASP A 38 48.51 3.00 12.16
C ASP A 38 48.33 2.02 10.99
N THR A 39 47.23 2.11 10.24
CA THR A 39 47.20 1.79 8.81
C THR A 39 45.93 2.33 8.16
N GLU A 40 46.10 3.15 7.14
CA GLU A 40 45.08 3.80 6.32
C GLU A 40 43.92 2.87 5.92
N LYS A 41 42.77 3.04 6.57
CA LYS A 41 41.46 2.87 5.94
C LYS A 41 40.58 4.01 6.42
N THR A 42 40.41 5.02 5.58
CA THR A 42 39.38 6.03 5.73
C THR A 42 38.02 5.34 5.69
N GLN A 43 37.54 4.90 6.85
CA GLN A 43 36.12 4.60 7.04
C GLN A 43 35.41 5.94 7.01
N ILE A 44 34.78 6.25 5.89
CA ILE A 44 33.75 7.28 5.83
C ILE A 44 32.63 6.77 6.72
N VAL A 45 32.67 7.15 8.00
CA VAL A 45 31.52 7.04 8.90
C VAL A 45 30.51 8.03 8.33
N GLU A 46 29.63 7.56 7.45
CA GLU A 46 28.43 8.29 7.08
C GLU A 46 27.63 8.50 8.36
N LYS A 47 27.82 9.68 8.95
CA LYS A 47 27.00 10.19 10.04
C LYS A 47 25.57 10.26 9.51
N LYS A 48 24.80 9.21 9.76
CA LYS A 48 23.38 9.10 9.43
C LYS A 48 22.68 10.30 10.09
N ARG A 49 22.48 11.38 9.32
CA ARG A 49 21.64 12.49 9.75
C ARG A 49 20.24 11.94 9.80
N GLU A 50 19.79 11.63 11.01
CA GLU A 50 18.42 11.26 11.25
C GLU A 50 17.54 12.45 10.84
N LYS A 51 16.68 12.23 9.85
CA LYS A 51 15.79 13.26 9.32
C LYS A 51 14.78 13.59 10.41
N VAL A 52 14.90 14.77 11.02
CA VAL A 52 13.90 15.26 11.98
C VAL A 52 12.61 15.52 11.21
N ILE A 53 11.59 14.71 11.46
CA ILE A 53 10.26 14.86 10.88
C ILE A 53 9.47 15.79 11.83
N PRO A 54 8.88 16.90 11.33
CA PRO A 54 8.09 17.81 12.16
C PRO A 54 6.84 17.10 12.70
N GLU A 55 6.34 17.57 13.84
CA GLU A 55 5.09 17.05 14.41
C GLU A 55 3.92 17.30 13.45
N TYR A 56 3.09 16.27 13.21
CA TYR A 56 1.99 16.33 12.25
C TYR A 56 1.06 17.53 12.43
N SER A 57 0.80 17.94 13.68
CA SER A 57 -0.03 19.09 14.06
C SER A 57 0.50 20.43 13.50
N THR A 58 1.80 20.51 13.24
CA THR A 58 2.50 21.72 12.75
C THR A 58 2.66 21.75 11.23
N VAL A 59 2.36 20.66 10.54
CA VAL A 59 2.50 20.56 9.08
C VAL A 59 1.33 21.25 8.39
N GLU A 60 1.62 22.15 7.45
CA GLU A 60 0.59 22.73 6.59
C GLU A 60 0.03 21.66 5.65
N LYS A 61 -1.26 21.39 5.76
CA LYS A 61 -1.94 20.32 5.01
C LYS A 61 -2.58 20.90 3.75
N PRO A 62 -2.35 20.32 2.56
CA PRO A 62 -3.00 20.84 1.37
C PRO A 62 -4.49 20.52 1.39
N LYS A 63 -5.29 21.39 0.78
CA LYS A 63 -6.64 21.03 0.38
C LYS A 63 -6.60 20.11 -0.83
N ILE A 64 -7.28 18.97 -0.77
CA ILE A 64 -7.55 18.12 -1.94
C ILE A 64 -8.83 18.62 -2.61
N SER A 65 -8.74 18.92 -3.90
CA SER A 65 -9.84 19.50 -4.68
C SER A 65 -10.47 18.46 -5.61
N LYS A 66 -11.68 18.76 -6.11
CA LYS A 66 -12.30 17.95 -7.17
C LYS A 66 -11.43 17.84 -8.43
N ALA A 67 -10.66 18.88 -8.74
CA ALA A 67 -9.77 18.90 -9.90
C ALA A 67 -8.59 17.92 -9.73
N ASP A 68 -8.06 17.77 -8.51
CA ASP A 68 -6.97 16.82 -8.23
C ASP A 68 -7.38 15.39 -8.61
N TYR A 69 -8.59 14.98 -8.22
CA TYR A 69 -9.13 13.66 -8.58
C TYR A 69 -9.38 13.48 -10.07
N LEU A 70 -9.95 14.49 -10.75
CA LEU A 70 -10.23 14.40 -12.18
C LEU A 70 -8.95 14.31 -13.01
N ASN A 71 -7.92 15.07 -12.63
CA ASN A 71 -6.60 14.99 -13.26
C ASN A 71 -5.96 13.61 -13.02
N PHE A 72 -6.06 13.08 -11.81
CA PHE A 72 -5.60 11.72 -11.52
C PHE A 72 -6.29 10.67 -12.40
N PHE A 73 -7.62 10.67 -12.47
CA PHE A 73 -8.36 9.70 -13.29
C PHE A 73 -8.09 9.81 -14.78
N LYS A 74 -7.76 11.01 -15.27
CA LYS A 74 -7.41 11.23 -16.68
C LYS A 74 -6.16 10.42 -17.07
N ASP A 75 -5.17 10.39 -16.18
CA ASP A 75 -3.88 9.72 -16.40
C ASP A 75 -3.98 8.22 -16.15
N VAL A 76 -4.74 7.80 -15.15
CA VAL A 76 -4.72 6.42 -14.63
C VAL A 76 -5.71 5.47 -15.31
N LEU A 77 -6.91 5.96 -15.68
CA LEU A 77 -7.94 5.07 -16.23
C LEU A 77 -7.71 4.83 -17.72
N ARG A 78 -7.79 3.56 -18.16
CA ARG A 78 -7.72 3.21 -19.58
C ARG A 78 -8.76 3.96 -20.41
N THR A 79 -8.41 4.32 -21.64
CA THR A 79 -9.28 5.07 -22.56
C THR A 79 -10.46 4.25 -23.06
N ASP A 80 -10.29 2.94 -23.20
CA ASP A 80 -11.29 1.97 -23.68
C ASP A 80 -12.14 1.34 -22.56
N GLY A 81 -11.78 1.59 -21.30
CA GLY A 81 -12.48 1.10 -20.13
C GLY A 81 -13.70 1.95 -19.76
N MET A 82 -14.77 1.28 -19.33
CA MET A 82 -15.98 1.93 -18.82
C MET A 82 -15.88 2.16 -17.30
N ILE A 83 -16.69 3.07 -16.76
CA ILE A 83 -16.80 3.30 -15.32
C ILE A 83 -18.22 2.96 -14.89
N VAL A 84 -18.36 2.17 -13.83
CA VAL A 84 -19.68 1.90 -13.23
C VAL A 84 -20.31 3.22 -12.78
N ASN A 85 -21.55 3.50 -13.21
CA ASN A 85 -22.22 4.77 -12.97
C ASN A 85 -22.78 4.89 -11.53
N LYS A 86 -21.89 4.88 -10.55
CA LYS A 86 -22.22 5.08 -9.14
C LYS A 86 -21.45 6.27 -8.55
N PRO A 87 -21.95 6.90 -7.48
CA PRO A 87 -21.19 7.91 -6.75
C PRO A 87 -19.81 7.37 -6.32
N ILE A 88 -18.76 8.12 -6.65
CA ILE A 88 -17.38 7.77 -6.30
C ILE A 88 -17.02 8.51 -5.01
N LYS A 89 -16.62 7.76 -3.99
CA LYS A 89 -16.35 8.23 -2.63
C LYS A 89 -14.98 7.73 -2.18
N ILE A 90 -14.43 8.37 -1.15
CA ILE A 90 -13.28 7.80 -0.43
C ILE A 90 -13.71 6.51 0.25
N PHE A 91 -12.84 5.51 0.19
CA PHE A 91 -12.99 4.30 0.97
C PHE A 91 -12.38 4.48 2.35
N PRO A 92 -13.11 4.17 3.43
CA PRO A 92 -12.59 4.30 4.77
C PRO A 92 -11.50 3.25 5.01
N MET A 93 -10.31 3.68 5.40
CA MET A 93 -9.21 2.78 5.77
C MET A 93 -9.38 2.28 7.22
N GLU A 94 -10.49 1.60 7.49
CA GLU A 94 -10.88 1.22 8.86
C GLU A 94 -10.16 -0.02 9.43
N SER A 95 -9.09 -0.52 8.78
CA SER A 95 -8.46 -1.78 9.19
C SER A 95 -7.02 -1.60 9.70
N LYS A 96 -6.69 -2.35 10.77
CA LYS A 96 -5.32 -2.53 11.28
C LYS A 96 -4.32 -3.01 10.21
N TYR A 97 -4.81 -3.67 9.15
CA TYR A 97 -3.98 -4.20 8.07
C TYR A 97 -3.42 -3.06 7.20
N TRP A 98 -4.21 -2.01 6.97
CA TRP A 98 -3.76 -0.84 6.22
C TRP A 98 -2.60 -0.11 6.89
N ASN A 99 -2.63 0.01 8.21
CA ASN A 99 -1.54 0.67 8.93
C ASN A 99 -0.23 -0.10 8.75
N ALA A 100 -0.26 -1.44 8.81
CA ALA A 100 0.94 -2.25 8.61
C ALA A 100 1.52 -2.09 7.20
N ASP A 101 0.66 -2.10 6.18
CA ASP A 101 1.08 -1.91 4.79
C ASP A 101 1.66 -0.50 4.56
N LEU A 102 1.02 0.54 5.11
CA LEU A 102 1.52 1.91 5.01
C LEU A 102 2.84 2.10 5.78
N MET A 103 2.97 1.51 6.97
CA MET A 103 4.20 1.60 7.78
C MET A 103 5.40 1.00 7.04
N ARG A 104 5.23 -0.11 6.32
CA ARG A 104 6.30 -0.70 5.49
C ARG A 104 6.82 0.27 4.42
N LEU A 105 5.96 1.15 3.90
CA LEU A 105 6.37 2.17 2.92
C LEU A 105 7.20 3.31 3.53
N THR A 106 7.25 3.41 4.87
CA THR A 106 8.12 4.35 5.58
C THR A 106 9.50 3.76 5.89
N GLU A 107 9.62 2.44 5.78
CA GLU A 107 10.82 1.72 6.18
C GLU A 107 11.84 1.72 5.06
N LYS A 108 13.12 1.68 5.47
CA LYS A 108 14.22 1.49 4.54
C LYS A 108 14.38 0.02 4.24
N ASP A 109 14.16 -0.33 3.00
CA ASP A 109 14.34 -1.67 2.44
C ASP A 109 15.16 -1.54 1.16
N LYS A 110 16.29 -2.26 1.07
CA LYS A 110 17.20 -2.17 -0.08
C LYS A 110 16.66 -2.89 -1.31
N ASP A 111 15.73 -3.84 -1.11
CA ASP A 111 15.25 -4.72 -2.17
C ASP A 111 13.86 -4.32 -2.68
N SER A 112 13.27 -3.25 -2.13
CA SER A 112 11.94 -2.76 -2.49
C SER A 112 12.00 -1.39 -3.16
N SER A 113 11.41 -1.29 -4.36
CA SER A 113 11.20 0.00 -5.04
C SER A 113 10.19 0.91 -4.33
N LEU A 114 9.53 0.41 -3.28
CA LEU A 114 8.53 1.11 -2.48
C LEU A 114 9.07 1.55 -1.11
N SER A 115 10.37 1.37 -0.85
CA SER A 115 11.01 1.80 0.41
C SER A 115 11.02 3.33 0.55
N GLU A 116 10.85 3.84 1.77
CA GLU A 116 10.93 5.26 2.10
C GLU A 116 10.06 6.15 1.18
N LEU A 117 8.93 5.62 0.70
CA LEU A 117 8.06 6.27 -0.28
C LEU A 117 7.22 7.39 0.34
N ILE A 118 6.82 7.20 1.59
CA ILE A 118 6.03 8.12 2.40
C ILE A 118 6.60 8.20 3.81
N ASP A 119 6.16 9.16 4.61
CA ASP A 119 6.51 9.24 6.04
C ASP A 119 5.28 9.13 6.97
N LYS A 120 5.51 9.21 8.28
CA LYS A 120 4.44 9.08 9.29
C LYS A 120 3.41 10.21 9.22
N ASN A 121 3.80 11.39 8.74
CA ASN A 121 2.87 12.51 8.55
C ASN A 121 1.97 12.24 7.35
N ASP A 122 2.51 11.66 6.26
CA ASP A 122 1.68 11.21 5.14
C ASP A 122 0.64 10.19 5.58
N ILE A 123 1.00 9.21 6.41
CA ILE A 123 0.06 8.22 6.95
C ILE A 123 -1.08 8.92 7.70
N SER A 124 -0.73 9.88 8.57
CA SER A 124 -1.72 10.63 9.34
C SER A 124 -2.64 11.47 8.42
N PHE A 125 -2.10 12.04 7.35
CA PHE A 125 -2.88 12.78 6.34
C PHE A 125 -3.79 11.89 5.51
N ILE A 126 -3.37 10.66 5.21
CA ILE A 126 -4.20 9.66 4.54
C ILE A 126 -5.41 9.30 5.42
N TYR A 127 -5.20 9.05 6.71
CA TYR A 127 -6.32 8.82 7.64
C TYR A 127 -7.22 10.05 7.77
N GLU A 128 -6.65 11.25 7.84
CA GLU A 128 -7.44 12.49 7.89
C GLU A 128 -8.32 12.69 6.65
N GLN A 129 -7.83 12.32 5.46
CA GLN A 129 -8.66 12.32 4.24
C GLN A 129 -9.87 11.38 4.40
N THR A 130 -9.69 10.18 4.96
CA THR A 130 -10.80 9.24 5.16
C THR A 130 -11.87 9.75 6.11
N GLU A 131 -11.49 10.57 7.10
CA GLU A 131 -12.42 11.15 8.08
C GLU A 131 -13.06 12.46 7.60
N LEU A 132 -12.26 13.41 7.12
CA LEU A 132 -12.71 14.76 6.79
C LEU A 132 -13.33 14.88 5.39
N GLN A 133 -12.98 13.99 4.46
CA GLN A 133 -13.43 14.08 3.07
C GLN A 133 -14.53 13.08 2.72
N LYS A 134 -15.19 12.47 3.73
CA LYS A 134 -16.42 11.63 3.56
C LYS A 134 -17.49 12.31 2.70
N GLY A 135 -17.57 13.64 2.72
CA GLY A 135 -18.52 14.42 1.93
C GLY A 135 -18.14 14.65 0.46
N ILE A 136 -16.91 14.37 0.05
CA ILE A 136 -16.53 14.52 -1.36
C ILE A 136 -17.10 13.33 -2.15
N VAL A 137 -18.09 13.64 -2.97
CA VAL A 137 -18.71 12.70 -3.89
C VAL A 137 -18.49 13.17 -5.31
N LEU A 138 -17.80 12.38 -6.12
CA LEU A 138 -17.69 12.62 -7.56
C LEU A 138 -18.77 11.86 -8.31
N LYS A 139 -19.41 12.57 -9.24
CA LYS A 139 -20.34 11.98 -10.20
C LYS A 139 -19.54 11.48 -11.41
N PRO A 140 -19.71 10.23 -11.85
CA PRO A 140 -18.97 9.67 -12.99
C PRO A 140 -19.07 10.50 -14.27
N LYS A 141 -20.15 11.29 -14.43
CA LYS A 141 -20.31 12.23 -15.56
C LYS A 141 -19.12 13.17 -15.79
N ASN A 142 -18.37 13.49 -14.73
CA ASN A 142 -17.21 14.38 -14.81
C ASN A 142 -15.93 13.67 -15.29
N ILE A 143 -15.93 12.34 -15.40
CA ILE A 143 -14.79 11.56 -15.86
C ILE A 143 -14.98 11.26 -17.36
N PRO A 144 -14.00 11.57 -18.24
CA PRO A 144 -14.14 11.41 -19.69
C PRO A 144 -13.98 9.95 -20.14
N ARG A 145 -14.81 9.06 -19.59
CA ARG A 145 -14.91 7.63 -19.95
C ARG A 145 -16.35 7.24 -20.23
N LYS A 146 -16.57 6.14 -20.95
CA LYS A 146 -17.90 5.55 -21.08
C LYS A 146 -18.41 5.12 -19.71
N LYS A 147 -19.73 5.13 -19.51
CA LYS A 147 -20.37 4.73 -18.26
C LYS A 147 -21.21 3.49 -18.51
N ILE A 148 -21.29 2.64 -17.51
CA ILE A 148 -22.14 1.46 -17.53
C ILE A 148 -22.96 1.40 -16.25
N GLU A 149 -24.26 1.16 -16.37
CA GLU A 149 -25.14 1.06 -15.23
C GLU A 149 -24.89 -0.24 -14.48
N ARG A 150 -24.82 -0.16 -13.15
CA ARG A 150 -24.63 -1.37 -12.33
C ARG A 150 -25.78 -2.36 -12.55
N LYS A 151 -27.01 -1.84 -12.62
CA LYS A 151 -28.20 -2.65 -12.90
C LYS A 151 -28.11 -3.41 -14.23
N TYR A 152 -27.55 -2.80 -15.28
CA TYR A 152 -27.38 -3.50 -16.55
C TYR A 152 -26.41 -4.68 -16.43
N LEU A 153 -25.31 -4.51 -15.67
CA LEU A 153 -24.37 -5.60 -15.40
C LEU A 153 -25.03 -6.74 -14.62
N ASP A 154 -25.76 -6.41 -13.55
CA ASP A 154 -26.43 -7.41 -12.72
C ASP A 154 -27.52 -8.15 -13.52
N ASP A 155 -28.39 -7.41 -14.24
CA ASP A 155 -29.45 -7.97 -15.09
C ASP A 155 -28.89 -8.86 -16.21
N LEU A 156 -27.73 -8.52 -16.79
CA LEU A 156 -27.09 -9.32 -17.84
C LEU A 156 -26.53 -10.61 -17.26
N LEU A 157 -25.79 -10.52 -16.14
CA LEU A 157 -25.18 -11.67 -15.48
C LEU A 157 -26.21 -12.73 -15.04
N GLU A 158 -27.42 -12.30 -14.67
CA GLU A 158 -28.52 -13.21 -14.30
C GLU A 158 -29.17 -13.92 -15.51
N LYS A 159 -29.06 -13.35 -16.71
CA LYS A 159 -29.81 -13.80 -17.90
C LYS A 159 -29.02 -14.65 -18.86
N VAL A 160 -27.69 -14.54 -18.86
CA VAL A 160 -26.83 -15.19 -19.84
C VAL A 160 -25.64 -15.88 -19.17
N ASP A 161 -25.03 -16.81 -19.88
CA ASP A 161 -23.76 -17.42 -19.45
C ASP A 161 -22.60 -16.40 -19.46
N LEU A 162 -21.48 -16.76 -18.82
CA LEU A 162 -20.32 -15.87 -18.68
C LEU A 162 -19.68 -15.48 -20.03
N GLU A 163 -19.69 -16.36 -21.03
CA GLU A 163 -19.11 -16.06 -22.34
C GLU A 163 -19.96 -14.99 -23.04
N THR A 164 -21.28 -15.21 -23.08
CA THR A 164 -22.24 -14.25 -23.64
C THR A 164 -22.19 -12.91 -22.88
N TYR A 165 -22.11 -12.95 -21.55
CA TYR A 165 -21.94 -11.75 -20.71
C TYR A 165 -20.74 -10.91 -21.19
N TRP A 166 -19.56 -11.52 -21.29
CA TRP A 166 -18.35 -10.80 -21.67
C TRP A 166 -18.38 -10.33 -23.13
N ASN A 167 -18.96 -11.12 -24.03
CA ASN A 167 -19.16 -10.70 -25.42
C ASN A 167 -20.01 -9.43 -25.53
N GLU A 168 -21.06 -9.27 -24.72
CA GLU A 168 -21.82 -8.01 -24.68
C GLU A 168 -21.01 -6.85 -24.08
N ILE A 169 -20.25 -7.09 -23.01
CA ILE A 169 -19.38 -6.07 -22.41
C ILE A 169 -18.33 -5.58 -23.43
N TYR A 170 -17.73 -6.49 -24.20
CA TYR A 170 -16.71 -6.16 -25.20
C TYR A 170 -17.24 -5.32 -26.37
N LYS A 171 -18.54 -5.41 -26.69
CA LYS A 171 -19.17 -4.49 -27.65
C LYS A 171 -19.19 -3.04 -27.15
N MET A 172 -19.14 -2.83 -25.84
CA MET A 172 -19.22 -1.50 -25.22
C MET A 172 -17.84 -0.93 -24.88
N GLY A 173 -16.88 -1.77 -24.48
CA GLY A 173 -15.50 -1.39 -24.14
C GLY A 173 -14.67 -2.59 -23.68
N SER A 174 -13.42 -2.38 -23.28
CA SER A 174 -12.50 -3.45 -22.88
C SER A 174 -12.84 -4.11 -21.53
N GLY A 175 -13.82 -3.56 -20.82
CA GLY A 175 -14.15 -3.92 -19.46
C GLY A 175 -14.71 -2.71 -18.71
N TYR A 176 -14.87 -2.85 -17.40
CA TYR A 176 -15.37 -1.77 -16.55
C TYR A 176 -14.64 -1.67 -15.22
N TYR A 177 -14.56 -0.44 -14.72
CA TYR A 177 -13.97 -0.11 -13.43
C TYR A 177 -15.05 0.12 -12.36
N SER A 178 -14.81 -0.42 -11.17
CA SER A 178 -15.39 0.07 -9.93
C SER A 178 -14.30 0.79 -9.14
N ILE A 179 -14.40 2.11 -9.03
CA ILE A 179 -13.34 2.98 -8.47
C ILE A 179 -13.78 3.69 -7.20
N GLU A 180 -12.79 4.02 -6.38
CA GLU A 180 -12.90 4.87 -5.19
C GLU A 180 -12.11 6.18 -5.42
N LEU A 181 -12.23 7.17 -4.53
CA LEU A 181 -11.36 8.35 -4.62
C LEU A 181 -9.96 7.98 -4.12
N PRO A 182 -8.88 8.35 -4.85
CA PRO A 182 -7.51 8.12 -4.39
C PRO A 182 -7.21 8.92 -3.12
N LEU A 183 -6.29 8.42 -2.31
CA LEU A 183 -5.75 9.11 -1.13
C LEU A 183 -4.35 9.61 -1.47
N PHE A 184 -4.04 10.86 -1.16
CA PHE A 184 -2.76 11.49 -1.55
C PHE A 184 -1.80 11.63 -0.37
N SER A 185 -0.49 11.59 -0.64
CA SER A 185 0.52 12.12 0.29
C SER A 185 0.33 13.63 0.51
N ILE A 186 0.95 14.18 1.57
CA ILE A 186 0.89 15.61 1.89
C ILE A 186 1.41 16.46 0.72
N ASP A 187 2.44 16.00 0.03
CA ASP A 187 3.00 16.73 -1.12
C ASP A 187 2.29 16.45 -2.46
N LYS A 188 1.23 15.62 -2.44
CA LYS A 188 0.49 15.13 -3.62
C LYS A 188 1.38 14.50 -4.69
N LYS A 189 2.52 13.91 -4.32
CA LYS A 189 3.38 13.16 -5.25
C LYS A 189 3.10 11.66 -5.24
N ILE A 190 2.51 11.14 -4.18
CA ILE A 190 2.10 9.73 -4.07
C ILE A 190 0.57 9.67 -3.94
N ALA A 191 -0.03 8.67 -4.59
CA ALA A 191 -1.45 8.40 -4.49
C ALA A 191 -1.71 6.91 -4.30
N PHE A 192 -2.63 6.59 -3.38
CA PHE A 192 -3.14 5.26 -3.13
C PHE A 192 -4.52 5.17 -3.75
N PHE A 193 -4.66 4.32 -4.76
CA PHE A 193 -5.86 4.22 -5.55
C PHE A 193 -6.39 2.80 -5.57
N ARG A 194 -7.55 2.63 -4.95
CA ARG A 194 -8.25 1.36 -4.92
C ARG A 194 -9.30 1.30 -6.01
N TYR A 195 -9.21 0.25 -6.81
CA TYR A 195 -10.18 -0.04 -7.83
C TYR A 195 -10.23 -1.54 -8.11
N SER A 196 -11.34 -1.96 -8.72
CA SER A 196 -11.45 -3.24 -9.42
C SER A 196 -11.67 -2.96 -10.89
N TYR A 197 -10.95 -3.68 -11.76
CA TYR A 197 -11.15 -3.66 -13.20
C TYR A 197 -11.51 -5.07 -13.66
N SER A 198 -12.70 -5.20 -14.25
CA SER A 198 -13.23 -6.47 -14.75
C SER A 198 -13.15 -6.46 -16.28
N CYS A 199 -12.41 -7.43 -16.83
CA CYS A 199 -12.00 -7.51 -18.24
C CYS A 199 -12.11 -8.92 -18.83
N GLY A 200 -12.90 -9.81 -18.23
CA GLY A 200 -13.04 -11.20 -18.65
C GLY A 200 -13.33 -12.15 -17.50
N SER A 201 -13.69 -13.40 -17.82
CA SER A 201 -14.04 -14.43 -16.84
C SER A 201 -12.90 -14.84 -15.92
N LEU A 202 -11.65 -14.67 -16.37
CA LEU A 202 -10.40 -14.93 -15.64
C LEU A 202 -9.51 -13.67 -15.61
N CYS A 203 -10.14 -12.51 -15.76
CA CYS A 203 -9.47 -11.21 -15.83
C CYS A 203 -10.24 -10.26 -14.93
N ALA A 204 -10.03 -10.39 -13.62
CA ALA A 204 -10.37 -9.32 -12.70
C ALA A 204 -9.14 -8.97 -11.88
N ASN A 205 -8.78 -7.68 -11.92
CA ASN A 205 -7.72 -7.15 -11.09
C ASN A 205 -8.35 -6.24 -10.05
N SER A 206 -8.16 -6.55 -8.78
CA SER A 206 -8.66 -5.75 -7.68
C SER A 206 -7.60 -5.60 -6.61
N GLY A 207 -7.35 -4.36 -6.19
CA GLY A 207 -6.34 -4.09 -5.19
C GLY A 207 -6.19 -2.61 -4.91
N THR A 208 -5.13 -2.30 -4.15
CA THR A 208 -4.70 -0.94 -3.88
C THR A 208 -3.40 -0.70 -4.61
N TYR A 209 -3.46 0.20 -5.58
CA TYR A 209 -2.32 0.51 -6.42
C TYR A 209 -1.72 1.84 -6.00
N ILE A 210 -0.40 1.90 -6.01
CA ILE A 210 0.38 3.08 -5.66
C ILE A 210 0.82 3.74 -6.96
N TYR A 211 0.53 5.04 -7.05
CA TYR A 211 0.94 5.88 -8.16
C TYR A 211 1.88 6.98 -7.68
N LYS A 212 2.87 7.29 -8.51
CA LYS A 212 3.79 8.40 -8.30
C LYS A 212 3.60 9.44 -9.40
N LYS A 213 3.65 10.71 -9.01
CA LYS A 213 3.63 11.82 -9.96
C LYS A 213 5.03 12.05 -10.51
N ILE A 214 5.24 11.66 -11.77
CA ILE A 214 6.52 11.79 -12.49
C ILE A 214 6.29 12.71 -13.68
N ASN A 215 7.07 13.79 -13.78
CA ASN A 215 6.95 14.78 -14.86
C ASN A 215 5.51 15.30 -15.08
N GLY A 216 4.76 15.47 -13.99
CA GLY A 216 3.39 15.98 -14.01
C GLY A 216 2.31 14.94 -14.30
N LYS A 217 2.66 13.68 -14.61
CA LYS A 217 1.72 12.59 -14.87
C LYS A 217 1.76 11.54 -13.76
N TRP A 218 0.65 10.85 -13.56
CA TRP A 218 0.57 9.73 -12.63
C TRP A 218 0.99 8.42 -13.29
N GLU A 219 1.97 7.74 -12.68
CA GLU A 219 2.51 6.46 -13.14
C GLU A 219 2.38 5.42 -12.03
N TRP A 220 1.97 4.21 -12.39
CA TRP A 220 1.88 3.09 -11.45
C TRP A 220 3.28 2.62 -11.05
N ILE A 221 3.51 2.43 -9.74
CA ILE A 221 4.82 2.01 -9.21
C ILE A 221 4.76 0.75 -8.34
N GLY A 222 3.56 0.22 -8.07
CA GLY A 222 3.38 -0.99 -7.27
C GLY A 222 2.00 -1.08 -6.62
N GLY A 223 1.82 -2.04 -5.72
CA GLY A 223 0.57 -2.25 -4.98
C GLY A 223 0.84 -2.68 -3.54
N ILE A 224 -0.18 -2.55 -2.70
CA ILE A 224 -0.18 -3.04 -1.31
C ILE A 224 -1.46 -3.83 -1.01
N GLY A 225 -1.37 -4.67 0.01
CA GLY A 225 -2.41 -5.64 0.35
C GLY A 225 -2.40 -6.86 -0.57
N PRO A 226 -3.32 -7.82 -0.36
CA PRO A 226 -3.47 -8.94 -1.27
C PRO A 226 -3.99 -8.42 -2.61
N GLU A 227 -3.18 -8.54 -3.67
CA GLU A 227 -3.70 -8.48 -5.02
C GLU A 227 -4.65 -9.67 -5.20
N ILE A 228 -5.95 -9.40 -5.36
CA ILE A 228 -6.88 -10.44 -5.79
C ILE A 228 -6.80 -10.41 -7.32
N VAL A 229 -5.87 -11.20 -7.84
CA VAL A 229 -5.83 -11.59 -9.24
C VAL A 229 -6.68 -12.85 -9.34
N SER A 230 -7.87 -12.76 -9.93
CA SER A 230 -8.73 -13.91 -10.20
C SER A 230 -8.62 -14.36 -11.65
#